data_AF-A0A0R2V0P5-F1
#
_entry.id   AF-A0A0R2V0P5-F1
#
_cell.length_a   1.000
_cell.length_b   1.000
_cell.length_c   1.000
_cell.angle_alpha   90.00
_cell.angle_beta   90.00
_cell.angle_gamma   90.00
#
_symmetry.space_group_name_H-M   'P 1'
#
loop_
_entity.id
_entity.type
_entity.pdbx_description
1 polymer ?
#
loop_
_entity_poly.entity_id
_entity_poly.type
_entity_poly.pdbx_seq_one_letter_code
_entity_poly.pdbx_strand_id
1 'polypeptide(L)'
;LQQRLVDLNNYYQQQYPQQDNTPVPQIVLTVEAPQATSAFIEINYLTYSAGWFATYDIKATDIGQPVRLTYKANVWQNSGIEWDNIQLTCSTGNPLIGNDPPQLTTWYLNYYEYVYQTYSNAGAAAEMQTDEVALNKSYLEDLDKATTSAAITTQQANITQMEFSIKTKYSIPSNGRSRSISIKEEMLKADYNYLVIPKLDPSAFLLARITGWEEQGYLPGNANIYFGNTLIGKSHINTLTMSDTLSISLGRDNGIQVSRKVLKDKSSDKFIGANRRVERVHEIEVRNNKPLGVEIIIMDQIPVSQQGEIKVEVGDLSKGELNEYTGIITWRDKIRSKGSSKFQFSFIVTYPKDKVVTL
;
A
#
# COMPACT_ATOMS: atom_id res chain seq x y z
N LEU A 1 -24.53 19.70 -31.34
CA LEU A 1 -25.01 18.30 -31.29
C LEU A 1 -24.91 17.72 -29.88
N GLN A 2 -23.74 17.69 -29.24
CA GLN A 2 -23.58 17.23 -27.85
C GLN A 2 -24.49 17.95 -26.84
N GLN A 3 -24.58 19.29 -26.90
CA GLN A 3 -25.43 20.06 -25.99
C GLN A 3 -26.91 19.64 -26.08
N ARG A 4 -27.41 19.46 -27.32
CA ARG A 4 -28.79 19.06 -27.57
C ARG A 4 -29.09 17.63 -27.11
N LEU A 5 -28.07 16.77 -27.08
CA LEU A 5 -28.18 15.40 -26.59
C LEU A 5 -28.23 15.38 -25.05
N VAL A 6 -27.45 16.24 -24.39
CA VAL A 6 -27.49 16.45 -22.93
C VAL A 6 -28.84 17.02 -22.51
N ASP A 7 -29.35 18.02 -23.22
CA ASP A 7 -30.64 18.64 -22.91
C ASP A 7 -31.82 17.66 -23.10
N LEU A 8 -31.76 16.82 -24.15
CA LEU A 8 -32.76 15.77 -24.36
C LEU A 8 -32.71 14.71 -23.27
N ASN A 9 -31.51 14.33 -22.82
CA ASN A 9 -31.35 13.32 -21.79
C ASN A 9 -31.84 13.85 -20.43
N ASN A 10 -31.56 15.12 -20.11
CA ASN A 10 -32.07 15.77 -18.91
C ASN A 10 -33.59 15.93 -18.93
N TYR A 11 -34.18 16.27 -20.08
CA TYR A 11 -35.64 16.31 -20.26
C TYR A 11 -36.29 14.94 -20.07
N TYR A 12 -35.69 13.88 -20.63
CA TYR A 12 -36.18 12.51 -20.50
C TYR A 12 -36.12 12.00 -19.05
N GLN A 13 -35.04 12.28 -18.33
CA GLN A 13 -34.88 11.90 -16.91
C GLN A 13 -35.85 12.65 -15.98
N GLN A 14 -36.26 13.87 -16.32
CA GLN A 14 -37.24 14.64 -15.53
C GLN A 14 -38.69 14.21 -15.79
N GLN A 15 -39.03 13.79 -17.02
CA GLN A 15 -40.38 13.34 -17.37
C GLN A 15 -40.65 11.87 -16.99
N TYR A 16 -39.60 11.05 -16.96
CA TYR A 16 -39.67 9.64 -16.59
C TYR A 16 -38.65 9.37 -15.47
N PRO A 17 -38.90 9.83 -14.23
CA PRO A 17 -38.06 9.44 -13.11
C PRO A 17 -38.02 7.92 -13.11
N GLN A 18 -36.83 7.35 -13.27
CA GLN A 18 -36.63 5.91 -13.11
C GLN A 18 -37.24 5.54 -11.77
N GLN A 19 -38.33 4.76 -11.77
CA GLN A 19 -38.82 4.17 -10.54
C GLN A 19 -37.64 3.45 -9.92
N ASP A 20 -37.41 3.72 -8.65
CA ASP A 20 -36.35 3.11 -7.85
C ASP A 20 -36.71 1.62 -7.70
N ASN A 21 -36.49 0.86 -8.77
CA ASN A 21 -36.75 -0.58 -8.88
C ASN A 21 -35.59 -1.36 -8.24
N THR A 22 -35.02 -0.81 -7.17
CA THR A 22 -34.06 -1.56 -6.36
C THR A 22 -34.82 -2.76 -5.78
N PRO A 23 -34.42 -4.00 -6.11
CA PRO A 23 -35.10 -5.19 -5.59
C PRO A 23 -35.08 -5.13 -4.07
N VAL A 24 -36.25 -5.10 -3.43
CA VAL A 24 -36.31 -5.27 -1.98
C VAL A 24 -36.00 -6.74 -1.71
N PRO A 25 -34.92 -7.07 -0.98
CA PRO A 25 -34.64 -8.46 -0.63
C PRO A 25 -35.79 -9.00 0.22
N GLN A 26 -36.46 -10.05 -0.28
CA GLN A 26 -37.60 -10.69 0.38
C GLN A 26 -37.30 -12.17 0.64
N ILE A 27 -37.66 -12.64 1.83
CA ILE A 27 -37.68 -14.06 2.18
C ILE A 27 -39.15 -14.44 2.34
N VAL A 28 -39.65 -15.30 1.44
CA VAL A 28 -41.03 -15.80 1.48
C VAL A 28 -41.03 -17.20 2.08
N LEU A 29 -41.74 -17.37 3.19
CA LEU A 29 -41.88 -18.65 3.89
C LEU A 29 -43.33 -19.10 3.83
N THR A 30 -43.55 -20.37 3.48
CA THR A 30 -44.85 -21.03 3.58
C THR A 30 -44.78 -22.03 4.73
N VAL A 31 -45.70 -21.93 5.69
CA VAL A 31 -45.75 -22.78 6.88
C VAL A 31 -47.11 -23.46 6.96
N GLU A 32 -47.11 -24.76 7.24
CA GLU A 32 -48.32 -25.55 7.48
C GLU A 32 -48.24 -26.17 8.88
N ALA A 33 -49.34 -26.10 9.63
CA ALA A 33 -49.47 -26.71 10.95
C ALA A 33 -50.81 -27.48 11.05
N PRO A 34 -50.80 -28.76 11.42
CA PRO A 34 -52.00 -29.59 11.48
C PRO A 34 -52.95 -29.21 12.64
N GLN A 35 -52.46 -28.46 13.63
CA GLN A 35 -53.21 -27.95 14.78
C GLN A 35 -52.65 -26.58 15.20
N ALA A 36 -53.46 -25.79 15.91
CA ALA A 36 -53.04 -24.49 16.44
C ALA A 36 -51.85 -24.65 17.40
N THR A 37 -50.72 -24.02 17.06
CA THR A 37 -49.48 -24.11 17.84
C THR A 37 -48.71 -22.79 17.79
N SER A 38 -47.72 -22.65 18.67
CA SER A 38 -46.70 -21.61 18.60
C SER A 38 -45.36 -22.25 18.24
N ALA A 39 -44.64 -21.64 17.30
CA ALA A 39 -43.33 -22.09 16.87
C ALA A 39 -42.36 -20.91 16.74
N PHE A 40 -41.09 -21.15 17.01
CA PHE A 40 -40.01 -20.24 16.70
C PHE A 40 -39.43 -20.60 15.34
N ILE A 41 -39.25 -19.61 14.47
CA ILE A 41 -38.64 -19.79 13.16
C ILE A 41 -37.31 -19.04 13.16
N GLU A 42 -36.21 -19.76 12.94
CA GLU A 42 -34.89 -19.19 12.73
C GLU A 42 -34.59 -19.15 11.22
N ILE A 43 -34.14 -18.01 10.73
CA ILE A 43 -33.82 -17.80 9.31
C ILE A 43 -32.34 -17.45 9.21
N ASN A 44 -31.59 -18.29 8.49
CA ASN A 44 -30.19 -18.07 8.17
C ASN A 44 -30.07 -17.76 6.68
N TYR A 45 -29.44 -16.64 6.34
CA TYR A 45 -29.28 -16.18 4.96
C TYR A 45 -27.95 -15.49 4.74
N LEU A 46 -27.50 -15.45 3.49
CA LEU A 46 -26.32 -14.69 3.06
C LEU A 46 -26.77 -13.36 2.48
N THR A 47 -26.05 -12.28 2.79
CA THR A 47 -26.25 -10.97 2.15
C THR A 47 -24.92 -10.40 1.69
N TYR A 48 -24.92 -9.81 0.50
CA TYR A 48 -23.78 -9.07 -0.05
C TYR A 48 -23.77 -7.60 0.40
N SER A 49 -24.87 -7.15 1.02
CA SER A 49 -25.03 -5.78 1.50
C SER A 49 -24.49 -5.59 2.92
N ALA A 50 -23.58 -6.44 3.37
CA ALA A 50 -22.88 -6.29 4.63
C ALA A 50 -21.45 -6.79 4.50
N GLY A 51 -20.57 -6.22 5.32
CA GLY A 51 -19.17 -6.62 5.31
C GLY A 51 -18.40 -5.96 6.45
N TRP A 52 -17.13 -6.30 6.53
CA TRP A 52 -16.23 -5.69 7.49
C TRP A 52 -14.82 -5.61 6.96
N PHE A 53 -14.01 -4.73 7.55
CA PHE A 53 -12.58 -4.69 7.29
C PHE A 53 -11.80 -4.31 8.55
N ALA A 54 -10.57 -4.79 8.62
CA ALA A 54 -9.64 -4.57 9.71
C ALA A 54 -9.12 -3.13 9.74
N THR A 55 -9.13 -2.50 10.92
CA THR A 55 -8.29 -1.32 11.21
C THR A 55 -7.64 -1.42 12.57
N TYR A 56 -6.66 -0.56 12.79
CA TYR A 56 -5.82 -0.56 13.98
C TYR A 56 -5.69 0.84 14.54
N ASP A 57 -5.54 0.93 15.87
CA ASP A 57 -4.92 2.08 16.50
C ASP A 57 -3.62 1.60 17.17
N ILE A 58 -2.51 2.25 16.85
CA ILE A 58 -1.19 1.97 17.41
C ILE A 58 -0.79 3.18 18.25
N LYS A 59 -0.63 3.00 19.55
CA LYS A 59 -0.36 4.09 20.50
C LYS A 59 0.92 3.83 21.28
N ALA A 60 1.93 4.67 21.03
CA ALA A 60 3.15 4.75 21.83
C ALA A 60 3.00 5.90 22.83
N THR A 61 3.04 5.62 24.14
CA THR A 61 2.88 6.66 25.17
C THR A 61 4.15 7.47 25.35
N ASP A 62 5.30 6.81 25.41
CA ASP A 62 6.63 7.43 25.51
C ASP A 62 7.70 6.46 24.98
N ILE A 63 8.91 6.96 24.77
CA ILE A 63 10.08 6.19 24.33
C ILE A 63 10.47 5.19 25.43
N GLY A 64 10.68 3.93 25.03
CA GLY A 64 11.05 2.84 25.94
C GLY A 64 9.86 2.16 26.63
N GLN A 65 8.63 2.62 26.39
CA GLN A 65 7.42 1.94 26.84
C GLN A 65 6.87 1.00 25.75
N PRO A 66 6.14 -0.07 26.12
CA PRO A 66 5.42 -0.89 25.15
C PRO A 66 4.42 -0.05 24.34
N VAL A 67 4.12 -0.53 23.14
CA VAL A 67 3.11 0.08 22.26
C VAL A 67 1.79 -0.65 22.45
N ARG A 68 0.71 0.10 22.63
CA ARG A 68 -0.65 -0.45 22.64
C ARG A 68 -1.15 -0.59 21.21
N LEU A 69 -1.57 -1.80 20.84
CA LEU A 69 -2.23 -2.07 19.58
C LEU A 69 -3.70 -2.43 19.87
N THR A 70 -4.62 -1.63 19.35
CA THR A 70 -6.05 -1.90 19.39
C THR A 70 -6.50 -2.37 18.01
N TYR A 71 -6.91 -3.63 17.91
CA TYR A 71 -7.42 -4.21 16.66
C TYR A 71 -8.94 -4.05 16.59
N LYS A 72 -9.44 -3.54 15.47
CA LYS A 72 -10.83 -3.17 15.27
C LYS A 72 -11.41 -3.77 13.98
N ALA A 73 -12.68 -4.16 14.04
CA ALA A 73 -13.51 -4.42 12.87
C ALA A 73 -14.33 -3.17 12.55
N ASN A 74 -14.31 -2.73 11.29
CA ASN A 74 -15.23 -1.71 10.81
C ASN A 74 -16.34 -2.42 10.07
N VAL A 75 -17.44 -2.64 10.76
CA VAL A 75 -18.58 -3.39 10.26
C VAL A 75 -19.55 -2.41 9.61
N TRP A 76 -20.01 -2.73 8.41
CA TRP A 76 -21.00 -1.94 7.69
C TRP A 76 -22.11 -2.88 7.17
N GLN A 77 -23.32 -2.35 7.08
CA GLN A 77 -24.44 -3.06 6.50
C GLN A 77 -25.46 -2.08 5.88
N ASN A 78 -26.11 -2.53 4.83
CA ASN A 78 -27.18 -1.87 4.11
C ASN A 78 -28.20 -2.91 3.63
N SER A 79 -28.53 -3.86 4.51
CA SER A 79 -29.37 -5.03 4.21
C SER A 79 -30.87 -4.72 4.17
N GLY A 80 -31.27 -3.53 4.61
CA GLY A 80 -32.67 -3.14 4.83
C GLY A 80 -33.21 -3.55 6.21
N ILE A 81 -32.43 -4.29 7.00
CA ILE A 81 -32.81 -4.77 8.34
C ILE A 81 -31.91 -4.11 9.37
N GLU A 82 -32.52 -3.52 10.40
CA GLU A 82 -31.79 -2.99 11.56
C GLU A 82 -31.31 -4.15 12.44
N TRP A 83 -30.01 -4.22 12.68
CA TRP A 83 -29.45 -5.17 13.64
C TRP A 83 -29.41 -4.50 15.00
N ASP A 84 -30.29 -4.90 15.93
CA ASP A 84 -30.34 -4.31 17.28
C ASP A 84 -29.83 -5.28 18.35
N ASN A 85 -28.84 -4.84 19.14
CA ASN A 85 -28.27 -5.60 20.25
C ASN A 85 -27.84 -7.03 19.89
N ILE A 86 -27.14 -7.18 18.77
CA ILE A 86 -26.72 -8.49 18.24
C ILE A 86 -25.33 -8.89 18.74
N GLN A 87 -25.13 -10.21 18.83
CA GLN A 87 -23.82 -10.82 18.99
C GLN A 87 -23.16 -10.95 17.61
N LEU A 88 -21.95 -10.45 17.46
CA LEU A 88 -21.24 -10.43 16.17
C LEU A 88 -20.05 -11.37 16.16
N THR A 89 -19.86 -12.04 15.03
CA THR A 89 -18.63 -12.76 14.68
C THR A 89 -18.16 -12.26 13.33
N CYS A 90 -16.94 -11.74 13.27
CA CYS A 90 -16.30 -11.33 12.02
C CYS A 90 -15.47 -12.49 11.48
N SER A 91 -15.69 -12.91 10.23
CA SER A 91 -14.94 -13.99 9.60
C SER A 91 -14.18 -13.49 8.37
N THR A 92 -12.97 -14.01 8.14
CA THR A 92 -12.26 -13.88 6.86
C THR A 92 -12.59 -14.98 5.86
N GLY A 93 -13.33 -16.00 6.28
CA GLY A 93 -13.83 -17.03 5.38
C GLY A 93 -14.82 -16.42 4.39
N ASN A 94 -14.60 -16.68 3.11
CA ASN A 94 -15.58 -16.37 2.08
C ASN A 94 -16.31 -17.67 1.69
N PRO A 95 -17.59 -17.84 2.07
CA PRO A 95 -18.34 -19.06 1.80
C PRO A 95 -18.60 -19.32 0.31
N LEU A 96 -18.27 -18.36 -0.56
CA LEU A 96 -18.45 -18.44 -2.01
C LEU A 96 -17.18 -18.86 -2.77
N ILE A 97 -16.03 -18.97 -2.08
CA ILE A 97 -14.82 -19.50 -2.70
C ILE A 97 -14.98 -21.02 -2.80
N GLY A 98 -15.05 -21.52 -4.03
CA GLY A 98 -15.03 -22.96 -4.30
C GLY A 98 -13.71 -23.58 -3.84
N ASN A 99 -13.77 -24.80 -3.32
CA ASN A 99 -12.60 -25.52 -2.80
C ASN A 99 -11.73 -26.16 -3.90
N ASP A 100 -12.00 -25.86 -5.18
CA ASP A 100 -11.28 -26.46 -6.30
C ASP A 100 -9.88 -25.83 -6.43
N PRO A 101 -8.81 -26.64 -6.45
CA PRO A 101 -7.46 -26.12 -6.64
C PRO A 101 -7.30 -25.53 -8.05
N PRO A 102 -6.57 -24.40 -8.20
CA PRO A 102 -6.25 -23.89 -9.53
C PRO A 102 -5.46 -24.94 -10.30
N GLN A 103 -5.80 -25.14 -11.57
CA GLN A 103 -5.08 -26.06 -12.45
C GLN A 103 -3.85 -25.35 -13.02
N LEU A 104 -2.67 -25.93 -12.81
CA LEU A 104 -1.43 -25.46 -13.43
C LEU A 104 -1.47 -25.78 -14.92
N THR A 105 -1.38 -24.77 -15.79
CA THR A 105 -1.25 -24.97 -17.23
C THR A 105 0.22 -25.05 -17.63
N THR A 106 0.54 -25.82 -18.67
CA THR A 106 1.90 -25.92 -19.20
C THR A 106 2.35 -24.55 -19.73
N TRP A 107 3.43 -24.02 -19.17
CA TRP A 107 4.04 -22.78 -19.64
C TRP A 107 5.01 -23.05 -20.79
N TYR A 108 4.53 -22.90 -22.03
CA TYR A 108 5.38 -22.99 -23.22
C TYR A 108 6.17 -21.69 -23.40
N LEU A 109 7.50 -21.79 -23.44
CA LEU A 109 8.39 -20.68 -23.84
C LEU A 109 8.55 -20.72 -25.36
N ASN A 110 8.12 -19.65 -26.04
CA ASN A 110 8.38 -19.44 -27.46
C ASN A 110 9.31 -18.25 -27.66
N TYR A 111 10.17 -18.32 -28.67
CA TYR A 111 10.94 -17.16 -29.11
C TYR A 111 9.97 -16.07 -29.60
N TYR A 112 10.23 -14.83 -29.18
CA TYR A 112 9.48 -13.68 -29.66
C TYR A 112 9.92 -13.40 -31.11
N GLU A 113 9.18 -13.94 -32.09
CA GLU A 113 9.41 -13.58 -33.48
C GLU A 113 8.90 -12.16 -33.72
N TYR A 114 9.83 -11.21 -33.85
CA TYR A 114 9.52 -9.90 -34.41
C TYR A 114 9.08 -10.11 -35.86
N VAL A 115 7.77 -10.13 -36.08
CA VAL A 115 7.20 -10.06 -37.43
C VAL A 115 7.41 -8.63 -37.91
N TYR A 116 8.52 -8.38 -38.59
CA TYR A 116 8.63 -7.18 -39.42
C TYR A 116 7.62 -7.35 -40.55
N GLN A 117 6.48 -6.65 -40.45
CA GLN A 117 5.61 -6.43 -41.60
C GLN A 117 6.39 -5.60 -42.63
N THR A 118 7.13 -6.29 -43.50
CA THR A 118 7.51 -5.72 -44.79
C THR A 118 6.22 -5.52 -45.57
N TYR A 119 5.74 -4.28 -45.58
CA TYR A 119 4.77 -3.82 -46.55
C TYR A 119 5.39 -3.96 -47.94
N SER A 120 5.21 -5.13 -48.56
CA SER A 120 5.47 -5.32 -49.97
C SER A 120 4.40 -4.55 -50.74
N ASN A 121 4.69 -3.29 -51.05
CA ASN A 121 4.04 -2.58 -52.15
C ASN A 121 4.50 -3.24 -53.46
N ALA A 122 3.86 -4.36 -53.83
CA ALA A 122 4.11 -5.04 -55.08
C ALA A 122 2.78 -5.52 -55.69
N GLY A 123 2.08 -4.58 -56.33
CA GLY A 123 1.41 -4.83 -57.62
C GLY A 123 -0.07 -5.21 -57.62
N ALA A 124 -0.81 -4.49 -58.48
CA ALA A 124 -2.17 -4.75 -59.00
C ALA A 124 -3.29 -4.12 -58.15
N ALA A 125 -3.93 -3.00 -58.50
CA ALA A 125 -4.38 -2.57 -59.84
C ALA A 125 -5.01 -3.73 -60.62
N ALA A 126 -6.18 -4.20 -60.15
CA ALA A 126 -7.20 -4.80 -60.99
C ALA A 126 -8.59 -4.61 -60.35
N GLU A 127 -9.40 -3.83 -61.06
CA GLU A 127 -10.86 -3.95 -61.21
C GLU A 127 -11.78 -3.51 -60.06
N MET A 128 -12.38 -2.33 -60.29
CA MET A 128 -13.71 -1.96 -59.80
C MET A 128 -14.74 -3.02 -60.21
N GLN A 129 -15.40 -3.62 -59.24
CA GLN A 129 -16.80 -3.98 -59.35
C GLN A 129 -17.53 -3.62 -58.06
N THR A 130 -18.67 -2.97 -58.27
CA THR A 130 -19.68 -2.56 -57.30
C THR A 130 -20.16 -3.75 -56.48
N ASP A 131 -20.30 -3.59 -55.17
CA ASP A 131 -21.62 -3.66 -54.54
C ASP A 131 -21.56 -3.26 -53.06
N GLU A 132 -22.61 -2.54 -52.70
CA GLU A 132 -22.97 -1.98 -51.42
C GLU A 132 -23.06 -3.06 -50.34
N VAL A 133 -22.22 -3.01 -49.29
CA VAL A 133 -22.50 -3.72 -48.04
C VAL A 133 -22.18 -2.83 -46.85
N ALA A 134 -23.28 -2.45 -46.19
CA ALA A 134 -23.43 -1.79 -44.91
C ALA A 134 -22.23 -1.95 -43.95
N LEU A 135 -21.68 -0.81 -43.56
CA LEU A 135 -20.79 -0.66 -42.41
C LEU A 135 -21.52 -1.16 -41.15
N ASN A 136 -21.07 -2.30 -40.66
CA ASN A 136 -21.55 -2.98 -39.46
C ASN A 136 -21.52 -2.04 -38.24
N LYS A 137 -22.68 -1.43 -37.95
CA LYS A 137 -22.94 -0.58 -36.78
C LYS A 137 -23.32 -1.39 -35.54
N SER A 138 -23.04 -2.70 -35.50
CA SER A 138 -23.31 -3.54 -34.33
C SER A 138 -22.13 -3.67 -33.36
N TYR A 139 -20.93 -3.21 -33.73
CA TYR A 139 -19.73 -3.38 -32.88
C TYR A 139 -19.55 -2.28 -31.81
N LEU A 140 -20.42 -1.27 -31.79
CA LEU A 140 -20.33 -0.14 -30.85
C LEU A 140 -21.46 -0.07 -29.82
N GLU A 141 -22.49 -0.92 -29.92
CA GLU A 141 -23.60 -0.98 -28.93
C GLU A 141 -23.36 -2.01 -27.82
N ASP A 142 -22.47 -2.99 -28.02
CA ASP A 142 -22.17 -4.03 -27.01
C ASP A 142 -21.12 -3.63 -25.97
N LEU A 143 -20.47 -2.47 -26.12
CA LEU A 143 -19.48 -1.97 -25.15
C LEU A 143 -20.10 -1.21 -23.97
N ASP A 144 -21.37 -0.78 -24.06
CA ASP A 144 -22.01 0.07 -23.03
C ASP A 144 -22.93 -0.71 -22.07
N LYS A 145 -23.17 -2.01 -22.32
CA LYS A 145 -23.96 -2.90 -21.45
C LYS A 145 -23.14 -3.86 -20.58
N ALA A 146 -21.81 -3.74 -20.58
CA ALA A 146 -20.92 -4.56 -19.75
C ALA A 146 -20.40 -3.84 -18.49
N THR A 147 -20.90 -2.65 -18.15
CA THR A 147 -20.54 -1.95 -16.91
C THR A 147 -21.57 -2.20 -15.81
N THR A 148 -21.90 -3.47 -15.58
CA THR A 148 -22.71 -3.86 -14.41
C THR A 148 -21.93 -4.88 -13.58
N SER A 149 -21.45 -4.42 -12.42
CA SER A 149 -21.15 -5.20 -11.21
C SER A 149 -20.03 -6.25 -11.20
N ALA A 150 -19.13 -6.32 -12.19
CA ALA A 150 -18.03 -7.30 -12.16
C ALA A 150 -16.66 -6.66 -12.44
N ALA A 151 -16.08 -5.99 -11.44
CA ALA A 151 -14.62 -5.84 -11.30
C ALA A 151 -14.26 -5.16 -9.96
N ILE A 152 -14.51 -5.85 -8.85
CA ILE A 152 -13.59 -5.76 -7.72
C ILE A 152 -13.10 -7.18 -7.47
N THR A 153 -12.29 -7.70 -8.39
CA THR A 153 -11.39 -8.81 -8.05
C THR A 153 -10.37 -8.22 -7.10
N THR A 154 -10.75 -8.10 -5.82
CA THR A 154 -9.76 -8.00 -4.76
C THR A 154 -9.00 -9.31 -4.84
N GLN A 155 -7.70 -9.24 -5.14
CA GLN A 155 -6.79 -10.34 -4.89
C GLN A 155 -6.84 -10.62 -3.38
N GLN A 156 -7.82 -11.41 -2.96
CA GLN A 156 -7.89 -11.93 -1.61
C GLN A 156 -6.84 -13.03 -1.57
N ALA A 157 -5.71 -12.70 -0.94
CA ALA A 157 -4.73 -13.69 -0.57
C ALA A 157 -5.43 -14.87 0.12
N ASN A 158 -4.88 -16.07 -0.06
CA ASN A 158 -5.28 -17.26 0.68
C ASN A 158 -4.98 -17.06 2.17
N ILE A 159 -5.81 -16.28 2.85
CA ILE A 159 -5.76 -16.07 4.29
C ILE A 159 -6.47 -17.28 4.91
N THR A 160 -5.83 -17.95 5.87
CA THR A 160 -6.50 -18.96 6.70
C THR A 160 -7.81 -18.37 7.24
N GLN A 161 -8.91 -19.12 7.16
CA GLN A 161 -10.19 -18.68 7.72
C GLN A 161 -10.02 -18.43 9.22
N MET A 162 -10.23 -17.19 9.63
CA MET A 162 -10.16 -16.75 11.02
C MET A 162 -11.50 -16.18 11.42
N GLU A 163 -11.94 -16.50 12.63
CA GLU A 163 -13.18 -16.01 13.22
C GLU A 163 -12.87 -15.19 14.47
N PHE A 164 -13.46 -13.99 14.53
CA PHE A 164 -13.30 -13.03 15.61
C PHE A 164 -14.65 -12.81 16.28
N SER A 165 -14.88 -13.50 17.40
CA SER A 165 -16.09 -13.32 18.21
C SER A 165 -16.01 -12.03 19.04
N ILE A 166 -16.96 -11.11 18.81
CA ILE A 166 -17.00 -9.80 19.47
C ILE A 166 -17.83 -9.91 20.76
N LYS A 167 -17.18 -9.98 21.92
CA LYS A 167 -17.87 -10.25 23.21
C LYS A 167 -19.01 -9.28 23.58
N THR A 168 -18.95 -8.04 23.09
CA THR A 168 -19.94 -7.01 23.38
C THR A 168 -20.99 -6.97 22.27
N LYS A 169 -22.26 -6.88 22.66
CA LYS A 169 -23.36 -6.72 21.71
C LYS A 169 -23.39 -5.31 21.12
N TYR A 170 -23.75 -5.20 19.85
CA TYR A 170 -23.84 -3.93 19.14
C TYR A 170 -25.12 -3.83 18.32
N SER A 171 -25.59 -2.59 18.12
CA SER A 171 -26.61 -2.29 17.14
C SER A 171 -25.96 -1.67 15.89
N ILE A 172 -26.28 -2.16 14.70
CA ILE A 172 -25.72 -1.69 13.42
C ILE A 172 -26.88 -1.30 12.48
N PRO A 173 -27.07 0.01 12.24
CA PRO A 173 -28.13 0.47 11.34
C PRO A 173 -27.90 0.13 9.88
N SER A 174 -28.99 0.02 9.11
CA SER A 174 -28.95 -0.27 7.67
C SER A 174 -28.80 1.01 6.87
N ASN A 175 -27.64 1.66 7.01
CA ASN A 175 -27.35 2.94 6.36
C ASN A 175 -26.01 2.96 5.61
N GLY A 176 -25.35 1.81 5.48
CA GLY A 176 -24.05 1.65 4.82
C GLY A 176 -22.86 2.30 5.54
N ARG A 177 -23.06 2.99 6.67
CA ARG A 177 -21.98 3.63 7.41
C ARG A 177 -21.25 2.59 8.25
N SER A 178 -19.92 2.60 8.18
CA SER A 178 -19.10 1.71 8.98
C SER A 178 -19.12 2.11 10.47
N ARG A 179 -19.29 1.12 11.34
CA ARG A 179 -19.14 1.23 12.78
C ARG A 179 -17.86 0.52 13.21
N SER A 180 -16.98 1.24 13.91
CA SER A 180 -15.74 0.68 14.42
C SER A 180 -16.00 -0.05 15.74
N ILE A 181 -15.57 -1.30 15.83
CA ILE A 181 -15.78 -2.19 16.97
C ILE A 181 -14.44 -2.79 17.36
N SER A 182 -14.05 -2.67 18.63
CA SER A 182 -12.82 -3.27 19.14
C SER A 182 -12.94 -4.79 19.23
N ILE A 183 -12.01 -5.49 18.59
CA ILE A 183 -11.87 -6.95 18.65
C ILE A 183 -11.00 -7.32 19.86
N LYS A 184 -9.81 -6.73 19.94
CA LYS A 184 -8.83 -6.98 21.01
C LYS A 184 -7.89 -5.80 21.19
N GLU A 185 -7.27 -5.75 22.36
CA GLU A 185 -6.24 -4.78 22.71
C GLU A 185 -5.05 -5.52 23.32
N GLU A 186 -3.85 -5.20 22.86
CA GLU A 186 -2.60 -5.83 23.29
C GLU A 186 -1.52 -4.79 23.57
N MET A 187 -0.62 -5.14 24.48
CA MET A 187 0.59 -4.38 24.78
C MET A 187 1.77 -5.12 24.16
N LEU A 188 2.34 -4.56 23.09
CA LEU A 188 3.43 -5.14 22.33
C LEU A 188 4.75 -4.51 22.72
N LYS A 189 5.80 -5.33 22.84
CA LYS A 189 7.15 -4.84 23.10
C LYS A 189 7.63 -4.03 21.88
N ALA A 190 8.22 -2.87 22.16
CA ALA A 190 8.77 -2.01 21.14
C ALA A 190 10.14 -1.46 21.54
N ASP A 191 11.07 -1.49 20.59
CA ASP A 191 12.33 -0.76 20.67
C ASP A 191 12.20 0.55 19.87
N TYR A 192 13.03 1.53 20.20
CA TYR A 192 12.94 2.86 19.60
C TYR A 192 14.30 3.31 19.09
N ASN A 193 14.31 3.80 17.85
CA ASN A 193 15.50 4.39 17.25
C ASN A 193 15.13 5.53 16.31
N TYR A 194 16.12 6.33 15.95
CA TYR A 194 15.95 7.39 14.97
C TYR A 194 16.45 6.94 13.61
N LEU A 195 15.71 7.27 12.55
CA LEU A 195 16.15 7.12 11.16
C LEU A 195 16.43 8.49 10.56
N VAL A 196 17.57 8.62 9.89
CA VAL A 196 18.03 9.84 9.25
C VAL A 196 18.47 9.53 7.81
N ILE A 197 17.86 10.21 6.83
CA ILE A 197 18.17 10.05 5.40
C ILE A 197 18.43 11.44 4.78
N PRO A 198 19.59 12.05 5.07
CA PRO A 198 19.77 13.49 4.91
C PRO A 198 19.90 13.95 3.45
N LYS A 199 20.14 13.01 2.51
CA LYS A 199 20.04 13.28 1.07
C LYS A 199 18.61 13.63 0.64
N LEU A 200 17.60 13.08 1.32
CA LEU A 200 16.18 13.28 0.99
C LEU A 200 15.50 14.29 1.93
N ASP A 201 15.74 14.16 3.23
CA ASP A 201 15.17 15.04 4.26
C ASP A 201 16.17 15.16 5.42
N PRO A 202 16.61 16.38 5.79
CA PRO A 202 17.53 16.59 6.92
C PRO A 202 16.84 16.47 8.30
N SER A 203 15.64 15.90 8.38
CA SER A 203 14.94 15.61 9.64
C SER A 203 15.27 14.22 10.17
N ALA A 204 15.32 14.08 11.50
CA ALA A 204 15.33 12.78 12.15
C ALA A 204 13.90 12.30 12.43
N PHE A 205 13.62 11.04 12.10
CA PHE A 205 12.33 10.39 12.32
C PHE A 205 12.44 9.39 13.46
N LEU A 206 11.61 9.52 14.49
CA LEU A 206 11.52 8.52 15.56
C LEU A 206 10.74 7.31 15.02
N LEU A 207 11.31 6.12 15.14
CA LEU A 207 10.65 4.87 14.77
C LEU A 207 10.40 4.02 16.02
N ALA A 208 9.21 3.44 16.12
CA ALA A 208 8.92 2.33 17.01
C ALA A 208 9.05 1.01 16.22
N ARG A 209 9.87 0.11 16.74
CA ARG A 209 10.14 -1.23 16.19
C ARG A 209 9.45 -2.25 17.05
N ILE A 210 8.28 -2.70 16.61
CA ILE A 210 7.39 -3.59 17.35
C ILE A 210 7.69 -5.03 16.92
N THR A 211 7.91 -5.91 17.89
CA THR A 211 8.21 -7.35 17.67
C THR A 211 7.11 -8.23 18.27
N GLY A 212 6.96 -9.46 17.78
CA GLY A 212 5.96 -10.41 18.28
C GLY A 212 4.52 -10.06 17.90
N TRP A 213 4.35 -9.23 16.86
CA TRP A 213 3.02 -8.85 16.35
C TRP A 213 2.47 -9.95 15.43
N GLU A 214 3.34 -10.67 14.74
CA GLU A 214 3.05 -11.72 13.77
C GLU A 214 2.39 -12.97 14.37
N GLU A 215 2.60 -13.25 15.67
CA GLU A 215 2.13 -14.46 16.35
C GLU A 215 0.60 -14.54 16.53
N GLN A 216 -0.13 -13.51 16.08
CA GLN A 216 -1.47 -13.22 16.57
C GLN A 216 -2.56 -13.20 15.49
N GLY A 217 -2.24 -13.61 14.26
CA GLY A 217 -3.21 -13.74 13.18
C GLY A 217 -3.85 -12.41 12.76
N TYR A 218 -3.09 -11.31 12.79
CA TYR A 218 -3.59 -10.02 12.32
C TYR A 218 -3.90 -10.05 10.82
N LEU A 219 -4.87 -9.23 10.43
CA LEU A 219 -5.21 -9.01 9.01
C LEU A 219 -4.54 -7.75 8.46
N PRO A 220 -4.27 -7.70 7.15
CA PRO A 220 -3.86 -6.44 6.53
C PRO A 220 -4.91 -5.35 6.79
N GLY A 221 -4.47 -4.13 7.11
CA GLY A 221 -5.41 -3.06 7.44
C GLY A 221 -4.75 -1.73 7.77
N ASN A 222 -5.54 -0.66 7.68
CA ASN A 222 -5.07 0.69 7.98
C ASN A 222 -4.94 0.90 9.49
N ALA A 223 -3.88 1.58 9.90
CA ALA A 223 -3.57 1.90 11.28
C ALA A 223 -3.52 3.41 11.50
N ASN A 224 -4.20 3.90 12.54
CA ASN A 224 -3.97 5.24 13.06
C ASN A 224 -2.81 5.20 14.05
N ILE A 225 -1.86 6.12 13.93
CA ILE A 225 -0.65 6.14 14.75
C ILE A 225 -0.74 7.31 15.75
N TYR A 226 -0.57 6.99 17.02
CA TYR A 226 -0.62 7.94 18.13
C TYR A 226 0.72 7.95 18.86
N PHE A 227 1.21 9.15 19.16
CA PHE A 227 2.33 9.36 20.08
C PHE A 227 1.89 10.27 21.22
N GLY A 228 2.07 9.82 22.46
CA GLY A 228 1.39 10.41 23.61
C GLY A 228 -0.14 10.28 23.47
N ASN A 229 -0.86 11.41 23.43
CA ASN A 229 -2.30 11.45 23.20
C ASN A 229 -2.69 12.07 21.84
N THR A 230 -1.73 12.24 20.94
CA THR A 230 -1.93 12.95 19.66
C THR A 230 -1.89 11.98 18.49
N LEU A 231 -2.84 12.10 17.56
CA LEU A 231 -2.79 11.42 16.27
C LEU A 231 -1.71 12.09 15.40
N ILE A 232 -0.66 11.35 15.06
CA ILE A 232 0.50 11.87 14.32
C ILE A 232 0.54 11.39 12.87
N GLY A 233 -0.23 10.37 12.52
CA GLY A 233 -0.27 9.86 11.17
C GLY A 233 -1.12 8.62 11.00
N LYS A 234 -1.04 8.07 9.79
CA LYS A 234 -1.64 6.78 9.42
C LYS A 234 -0.57 5.90 8.80
N SER A 235 -0.70 4.60 8.99
CA SER A 235 0.14 3.57 8.37
C SER A 235 -0.76 2.45 7.84
N HIS A 236 -0.15 1.48 7.17
CA HIS A 236 -0.81 0.26 6.73
C HIS A 236 -0.04 -0.94 7.28
N ILE A 237 -0.72 -1.81 8.04
CA ILE A 237 -0.15 -3.07 8.49
C ILE A 237 -0.30 -4.06 7.35
N ASN A 238 0.82 -4.58 6.86
CA ASN A 238 0.84 -5.63 5.84
C ASN A 238 1.37 -6.94 6.44
N THR A 239 0.46 -7.88 6.72
CA THR A 239 0.80 -9.19 7.31
C THR A 239 1.34 -10.19 6.29
N LEU A 240 1.37 -9.84 5.00
CA LEU A 240 1.94 -10.67 3.93
C LEU A 240 3.46 -10.50 3.79
N THR A 241 4.07 -9.62 4.58
CA THR A 241 5.51 -9.40 4.57
C THR A 241 6.21 -10.33 5.56
N MET A 242 7.32 -10.93 5.15
CA MET A 242 8.12 -11.87 5.96
C MET A 242 8.98 -11.17 7.05
N SER A 243 8.57 -10.00 7.54
CA SER A 243 9.31 -9.24 8.55
C SER A 243 8.81 -9.57 9.95
N ASP A 244 9.72 -9.95 10.84
CA ASP A 244 9.46 -10.16 12.28
C ASP A 244 9.23 -8.85 13.05
N THR A 245 9.54 -7.71 12.43
CA THR A 245 9.50 -6.40 13.07
C THR A 245 8.61 -5.45 12.27
N LEU A 246 7.57 -4.92 12.90
CA LEU A 246 6.75 -3.84 12.38
C LEU A 246 7.39 -2.51 12.75
N SER A 247 7.85 -1.75 11.75
CA SER A 247 8.45 -0.43 11.95
C SER A 247 7.44 0.68 11.67
N ILE A 248 7.12 1.46 12.70
CA ILE A 248 6.16 2.56 12.63
C ILE A 248 6.86 3.88 12.87
N SER A 249 6.70 4.83 11.94
CA SER A 249 7.19 6.20 12.14
C SER A 249 6.29 6.94 13.12
N LEU A 250 6.89 7.43 14.20
CA LEU A 250 6.27 8.29 15.20
C LEU A 250 6.45 9.79 14.91
N GLY A 251 6.94 10.11 13.71
CA GLY A 251 7.08 11.47 13.22
C GLY A 251 8.48 12.05 13.39
N ARG A 252 8.62 13.32 12.99
CA ARG A 252 9.87 14.08 13.03
C ARG A 252 10.16 14.57 14.45
N ASP A 253 11.43 14.57 14.83
CA ASP A 253 11.89 15.09 16.12
C ASP A 253 12.99 16.15 15.92
N ASN A 254 12.63 17.41 16.10
CA ASN A 254 13.54 18.55 15.97
C ASN A 254 14.62 18.59 17.08
N GLY A 255 14.52 17.73 18.09
CA GLY A 255 15.55 17.53 19.10
C GLY A 255 16.83 16.90 18.56
N ILE A 256 16.79 16.32 17.35
CA ILE A 256 17.97 15.84 16.64
C ILE A 256 18.14 16.67 15.38
N GLN A 257 19.27 17.38 15.29
CA GLN A 257 19.61 18.22 14.15
C GLN A 257 20.57 17.47 13.23
N VAL A 258 20.29 17.49 11.94
CA VAL A 258 21.11 16.83 10.92
C VAL A 258 21.56 17.84 9.89
N SER A 259 22.83 17.76 9.50
CA SER A 259 23.41 18.51 8.39
C SER A 259 24.11 17.54 7.44
N ARG A 260 23.97 17.78 6.14
CA ARG A 260 24.73 17.10 5.08
C ARG A 260 25.31 18.14 4.14
N LYS A 261 26.62 18.12 3.93
CA LYS A 261 27.32 19.08 3.06
C LYS A 261 28.39 18.40 2.22
N VAL A 262 28.69 18.99 1.07
CA VAL A 262 29.84 18.62 0.25
C VAL A 262 31.07 19.36 0.76
N LEU A 263 32.15 18.63 1.07
CA LEU A 263 33.45 19.21 1.40
C LEU A 263 34.18 19.57 0.11
N LYS A 264 34.05 20.83 -0.33
CA LYS A 264 34.58 21.31 -1.62
C LYS A 264 36.11 21.26 -1.70
N ASP A 265 36.78 21.47 -0.57
CA ASP A 265 38.24 21.39 -0.41
C ASP A 265 38.78 19.97 -0.58
N LYS A 266 37.96 18.95 -0.28
CA LYS A 266 38.31 17.53 -0.47
C LYS A 266 37.69 16.91 -1.73
N SER A 267 36.83 17.64 -2.44
CA SER A 267 36.18 17.17 -3.66
C SER A 267 36.95 17.67 -4.88
N SER A 268 36.90 16.92 -5.98
CA SER A 268 37.57 17.30 -7.22
C SER A 268 36.72 17.02 -8.45
N ASP A 269 36.94 17.79 -9.51
CA ASP A 269 36.29 17.61 -10.81
C ASP A 269 37.32 17.94 -11.88
N LYS A 270 37.85 16.91 -12.52
CA LYS A 270 39.02 17.03 -13.39
C LYS A 270 38.79 16.28 -14.70
N PHE A 271 39.30 16.84 -15.79
CA PHE A 271 39.45 16.11 -17.05
C PHE A 271 40.74 15.32 -17.02
N ILE A 272 40.68 14.02 -17.33
CA ILE A 272 41.81 13.11 -17.43
C ILE A 272 41.71 12.40 -18.78
N GLY A 273 42.40 12.95 -19.79
CA GLY A 273 42.37 12.45 -21.16
C GLY A 273 40.97 12.56 -21.80
N ALA A 274 40.39 11.41 -22.15
CA ALA A 274 39.04 11.32 -22.71
C ALA A 274 37.93 11.27 -21.65
N ASN A 275 38.30 11.11 -20.37
CA ASN A 275 37.34 10.94 -19.27
C ASN A 275 37.27 12.18 -18.39
N ARG A 276 36.12 12.37 -17.76
CA ARG A 276 35.93 13.26 -16.62
C ARG A 276 35.92 12.42 -15.36
N ARG A 277 36.72 12.83 -14.36
CA ARG A 277 36.83 12.18 -13.05
C ARG A 277 36.31 13.13 -11.99
N VAL A 278 35.23 12.73 -11.34
CA VAL A 278 34.52 13.54 -10.34
C VAL A 278 34.59 12.84 -9.00
N GLU A 279 35.27 13.45 -8.05
CA GLU A 279 35.35 13.01 -6.66
C GLU A 279 34.40 13.87 -5.82
N ARG A 280 33.58 13.21 -5.00
CA ARG A 280 32.67 13.86 -4.07
C ARG A 280 32.95 13.34 -2.68
N VAL A 281 33.14 14.29 -1.76
CA VAL A 281 33.30 14.01 -0.34
C VAL A 281 32.15 14.69 0.40
N HIS A 282 31.34 13.89 1.08
CA HIS A 282 30.21 14.36 1.87
C HIS A 282 30.53 14.22 3.36
N GLU A 283 30.13 15.22 4.14
CA GLU A 283 30.11 15.16 5.61
C GLU A 283 28.66 15.24 6.08
N ILE A 284 28.27 14.28 6.92
CA ILE A 284 27.02 14.26 7.66
C ILE A 284 27.35 14.54 9.12
N GLU A 285 26.68 15.52 9.72
CA GLU A 285 26.76 15.80 11.16
C GLU A 285 25.37 15.61 11.77
N VAL A 286 25.33 14.82 12.85
CA VAL A 286 24.11 14.58 13.63
C VAL A 286 24.35 15.06 15.05
N ARG A 287 23.48 15.93 15.54
CA ARG A 287 23.54 16.49 16.89
C ARG A 287 22.30 16.13 17.69
N ASN A 288 22.48 15.46 18.82
CA ASN A 288 21.42 15.14 19.76
C ASN A 288 21.30 16.27 20.79
N ASN A 289 20.26 17.10 20.69
CA ASN A 289 19.96 18.15 21.67
C ASN A 289 19.04 17.69 22.81
N LYS A 290 18.68 16.41 22.88
CA LYS A 290 17.80 15.85 23.91
C LYS A 290 18.58 15.59 25.22
N PRO A 291 17.88 15.53 26.38
CA PRO A 291 18.50 15.23 27.68
C PRO A 291 18.90 13.75 27.85
N LEU A 292 18.48 12.87 26.93
CA LEU A 292 18.80 11.45 26.94
C LEU A 292 19.65 11.08 25.72
N GLY A 293 20.44 10.01 25.85
CA GLY A 293 21.12 9.40 24.71
C GLY A 293 20.12 8.74 23.75
N VAL A 294 20.48 8.66 22.46
CA VAL A 294 19.61 8.12 21.41
C VAL A 294 20.36 7.13 20.53
N GLU A 295 19.67 6.09 20.10
CA GLU A 295 20.15 5.19 19.05
C GLU A 295 19.70 5.72 17.70
N ILE A 296 20.62 5.79 16.74
CA ILE A 296 20.35 6.36 15.42
C ILE A 296 20.90 5.48 14.30
N ILE A 297 20.09 5.36 13.26
CA ILE A 297 20.44 4.77 11.98
C ILE A 297 20.51 5.91 10.98
N ILE A 298 21.67 6.07 10.36
CA ILE A 298 21.89 7.04 9.29
C ILE A 298 22.00 6.25 7.99
N MET A 299 21.27 6.68 6.96
CA MET A 299 21.37 6.12 5.62
C MET A 299 21.69 7.21 4.60
N ASP A 300 22.67 6.95 3.74
CA ASP A 300 22.94 7.76 2.55
C ASP A 300 23.28 6.79 1.41
N GLN A 301 23.74 7.32 0.27
CA GLN A 301 24.04 6.47 -0.87
C GLN A 301 25.21 7.01 -1.70
N ILE A 302 25.91 6.08 -2.34
CA ILE A 302 26.80 6.32 -3.46
C ILE A 302 26.10 5.93 -4.78
N PRO A 303 26.52 6.48 -5.92
CA PRO A 303 26.03 6.04 -7.22
C PRO A 303 26.36 4.57 -7.49
N VAL A 304 25.49 3.86 -8.20
CA VAL A 304 25.78 2.55 -8.80
C VAL A 304 25.68 2.65 -10.30
N SER A 305 26.66 2.07 -11.01
CA SER A 305 26.68 2.12 -12.47
C SER A 305 25.89 0.95 -13.06
N GLN A 306 25.08 1.25 -14.07
CA GLN A 306 24.44 0.24 -14.93
C GLN A 306 25.15 0.12 -16.30
N GLN A 307 26.22 0.89 -16.51
CA GLN A 307 26.92 0.98 -17.79
C GLN A 307 28.42 0.72 -17.58
N GLY A 308 29.01 -0.19 -18.36
CA GLY A 308 30.43 -0.54 -18.21
C GLY A 308 31.41 0.63 -18.41
N GLU A 309 31.00 1.68 -19.12
CA GLU A 309 31.82 2.89 -19.35
C GLU A 309 31.86 3.85 -18.15
N ILE A 310 30.90 3.76 -17.22
CA ILE A 310 30.86 4.56 -16.01
C ILE A 310 31.45 3.73 -14.87
N LYS A 311 32.61 4.17 -14.37
CA LYS A 311 33.29 3.51 -13.25
C LYS A 311 33.02 4.29 -11.97
N VAL A 312 32.57 3.58 -10.93
CA VAL A 312 32.40 4.12 -9.59
C VAL A 312 33.42 3.47 -8.67
N GLU A 313 34.23 4.28 -8.00
CA GLU A 313 35.17 3.84 -6.97
C GLU A 313 34.67 4.34 -5.61
N VAL A 314 34.65 3.44 -4.62
CA VAL A 314 34.25 3.75 -3.24
C VAL A 314 35.46 4.31 -2.50
N GLY A 315 35.27 5.44 -1.82
CA GLY A 315 36.29 6.05 -0.97
C GLY A 315 36.13 5.66 0.50
N ASP A 316 36.49 6.57 1.40
CA ASP A 316 36.25 6.37 2.84
C ASP A 316 34.75 6.35 3.11
N LEU A 317 34.30 5.49 4.03
CA LEU A 317 32.90 5.36 4.45
C LEU A 317 32.71 5.60 5.94
N SER A 318 33.76 5.96 6.71
CA SER A 318 33.69 6.13 8.16
C SER A 318 33.02 4.94 8.87
N LYS A 319 33.39 3.70 8.50
CA LYS A 319 32.81 2.43 9.00
C LYS A 319 31.33 2.20 8.63
N GLY A 320 30.81 2.91 7.64
CA GLY A 320 29.48 2.65 7.10
C GLY A 320 29.42 1.30 6.38
N GLU A 321 28.34 0.57 6.60
CA GLU A 321 28.06 -0.70 5.91
C GLU A 321 27.47 -0.39 4.52
N LEU A 322 28.20 -0.73 3.46
CA LEU A 322 27.77 -0.52 2.08
C LEU A 322 27.08 -1.77 1.52
N ASN A 323 25.90 -1.58 0.95
CA ASN A 323 25.31 -2.55 0.04
C ASN A 323 25.75 -2.22 -1.40
N GLU A 324 26.66 -3.02 -1.96
CA GLU A 324 27.27 -2.75 -3.27
C GLU A 324 26.27 -2.75 -4.44
N TYR A 325 25.18 -3.52 -4.34
CA TYR A 325 24.17 -3.61 -5.39
C TYR A 325 23.26 -2.37 -5.46
N THR A 326 22.96 -1.78 -4.31
CA THR A 326 22.05 -0.63 -4.21
C THR A 326 22.78 0.70 -4.05
N GLY A 327 24.05 0.68 -3.63
CA GLY A 327 24.84 1.85 -3.28
C GLY A 327 24.48 2.46 -1.92
N ILE A 328 23.58 1.84 -1.15
CA ILE A 328 23.13 2.36 0.15
C ILE A 328 24.21 2.12 1.20
N ILE A 329 24.56 3.17 1.95
CA ILE A 329 25.47 3.11 3.10
C ILE A 329 24.64 3.28 4.38
N THR A 330 24.86 2.41 5.36
CA THR A 330 24.18 2.47 6.67
C THR A 330 25.20 2.65 7.80
N TRP A 331 24.96 3.63 8.67
CA TRP A 331 25.67 3.78 9.94
C TRP A 331 24.71 3.56 11.10
N ARG A 332 25.20 2.90 12.15
CA ARG A 332 24.48 2.73 13.42
C ARG A 332 25.32 3.32 14.53
N ASP A 333 24.76 4.27 15.27
CA ASP A 333 25.48 4.96 16.33
C ASP A 333 24.59 5.22 17.56
N LYS A 334 25.24 5.41 18.71
CA LYS A 334 24.59 5.81 19.96
C LYS A 334 25.10 7.19 20.37
N ILE A 335 24.30 8.22 20.12
CA ILE A 335 24.68 9.60 20.41
C ILE A 335 24.23 9.95 21.84
N ARG A 336 25.19 10.18 22.73
CA ARG A 336 24.93 10.62 24.11
C ARG A 336 24.11 11.91 24.15
N SER A 337 23.47 12.19 25.29
CA SER A 337 22.77 13.45 25.51
C SER A 337 23.68 14.65 25.23
N LYS A 338 23.13 15.66 24.54
CA LYS A 338 23.85 16.88 24.12
C LYS A 338 25.11 16.63 23.27
N GLY A 339 25.29 15.41 22.75
CA GLY A 339 26.43 15.01 21.93
C GLY A 339 26.21 15.20 20.43
N SER A 340 27.27 14.99 19.66
CA SER A 340 27.23 14.93 18.20
C SER A 340 28.15 13.86 17.65
N SER A 341 27.79 13.37 16.46
CA SER A 341 28.59 12.45 15.66
C SER A 341 28.76 13.01 14.25
N LYS A 342 29.91 12.72 13.65
CA LYS A 342 30.23 13.08 12.26
C LYS A 342 30.59 11.85 11.47
N PHE A 343 30.06 11.78 10.26
CA PHE A 343 30.29 10.70 9.31
C PHE A 343 30.74 11.31 8.00
N GLN A 344 31.87 10.86 7.47
CA GLN A 344 32.34 11.27 6.16
C GLN A 344 32.24 10.07 5.22
N PHE A 345 31.72 10.30 4.01
CA PHE A 345 31.83 9.32 2.95
C PHE A 345 32.27 9.97 1.64
N SER A 346 32.97 9.21 0.80
CA SER A 346 33.39 9.67 -0.51
C SER A 346 33.25 8.61 -1.59
N PHE A 347 33.11 9.08 -2.82
CA PHE A 347 33.10 8.25 -4.01
C PHE A 347 33.66 9.02 -5.19
N ILE A 348 34.08 8.28 -6.20
CA ILE A 348 34.69 8.81 -7.41
C ILE A 348 33.95 8.22 -8.60
N VAL A 349 33.44 9.08 -9.47
CA VAL A 349 32.81 8.66 -10.72
C VAL A 349 33.68 9.08 -11.89
N THR A 350 34.06 8.11 -12.71
CA THR A 350 34.81 8.32 -13.95
C THR A 350 33.94 7.95 -15.14
N TYR A 351 33.76 8.87 -16.08
CA TYR A 351 32.90 8.70 -17.25
C TYR A 351 33.42 9.47 -18.48
N PRO A 352 33.01 9.12 -19.71
CA PRO A 352 33.41 9.84 -20.93
C PRO A 352 33.01 11.32 -20.88
N LYS A 353 33.93 12.22 -21.24
CA LYS A 353 33.75 13.68 -21.07
C LYS A 353 32.64 14.29 -21.93
N ASP A 354 32.24 13.59 -22.99
CA ASP A 354 31.20 13.96 -23.95
C ASP A 354 29.79 13.53 -23.49
N LYS A 355 29.69 12.73 -22.43
CA LYS A 355 28.42 12.29 -21.84
C LYS A 355 28.05 13.12 -20.61
N VAL A 356 26.74 13.32 -20.42
CA VAL A 356 26.19 14.01 -19.24
C VAL A 356 25.75 12.95 -18.24
N VAL A 357 26.23 13.06 -16.99
CA VAL A 357 25.89 12.18 -15.87
C VAL A 357 25.39 13.03 -14.71
N THR A 358 24.27 12.64 -14.10
CA THR A 358 23.71 13.28 -12.90
C THR A 358 24.32 12.63 -11.65
N LEU A 359 24.93 13.45 -10.78
CA LEU A 359 25.63 13.02 -9.56
C LEU A 359 25.00 13.58 -8.30
#